data_AF-A0A8K1FKW7-F1
#
_entry.id   AF-A0A8K1FKW7-F1
#
_cell.length_a   1.000
_cell.length_b   1.000
_cell.length_c   1.000
_cell.angle_alpha   90.00
_cell.angle_beta   90.00
_cell.angle_gamma   90.00
#
_symmetry.space_group_name_H-M   'P 1'
#
loop_
_entity.id
_entity.type
_entity.pdbx_description
1 polymer ?
#
loop_
_entity_poly.entity_id
_entity_poly.type
_entity_poly.pdbx_seq_one_letter_code
_entity_poly.pdbx_strand_id
1 'polypeptide(L)'
;MSAHASDLNLSLGGSILLEADRVEVFSKIAATPALKCGELNLMSAWEHDEDPQSTRVRMLQWMSFAFFSRFSLNSITQVDIWINGLSRRDAATVTEIVSSENPLQMLLNSSEAQCKTAQLLEDVELLDTVGPDASDPTALSSGAIVWVVHNRQDSPTMEVLVPGYGVHGIEKTKLSNPTVPPLAPPVLDLAIMLDEYEDEEDNLEGLVPLLEVIGAHTMSLTINMQPEDLDIDATSIPDILHACPRLQYLEMEHVTCDGLECLVDAFEDDECQLTALNLNGVMCGDDTESLDMVFDALKVSDTRIAMQLQELHIRTNTSNWMSTARFTRLS
;
A
#
# COMPACT_ATOMS: atom_id res chain seq x y z
N MET A 1 -21.96 36.28 15.43
CA MET A 1 -21.43 36.11 14.06
C MET A 1 -20.51 34.91 14.10
N SER A 2 -21.02 33.72 13.74
CA SER A 2 -20.22 32.51 13.65
C SER A 2 -19.44 32.55 12.34
N ALA A 3 -18.12 32.62 12.41
CA ALA A 3 -17.28 32.38 11.27
C ALA A 3 -17.37 30.88 10.95
N HIS A 4 -17.91 30.55 9.77
CA HIS A 4 -17.85 29.21 9.23
C HIS A 4 -16.37 28.87 8.97
N ALA A 5 -15.86 27.89 9.69
CA ALA A 5 -14.62 27.21 9.35
C ALA A 5 -14.86 26.46 8.04
N SER A 6 -14.19 26.89 6.97
CA SER A 6 -14.00 26.08 5.78
C SER A 6 -12.91 25.07 6.09
N ASP A 7 -13.30 23.91 6.61
CA ASP A 7 -12.44 22.73 6.61
C ASP A 7 -11.97 22.52 5.18
N LEU A 8 -10.66 22.56 4.95
CA LEU A 8 -10.07 22.03 3.73
C LEU A 8 -10.13 20.50 3.84
N ASN A 9 -11.34 19.96 3.72
CA ASN A 9 -11.54 18.59 3.28
C ASN A 9 -10.99 18.55 1.86
N LEU A 10 -9.72 18.17 1.71
CA LEU A 10 -9.27 17.54 0.48
C LEU A 10 -9.95 16.18 0.42
N SER A 11 -11.25 16.20 0.13
CA SER A 11 -11.95 15.10 -0.52
C SER A 11 -11.38 15.06 -1.94
N LEU A 12 -10.17 14.53 -2.07
CA LEU A 12 -9.67 14.12 -3.37
C LEU A 12 -10.47 12.87 -3.73
N GLY A 13 -11.68 13.08 -4.25
CA GLY A 13 -12.44 12.08 -4.99
C GLY A 13 -11.82 11.90 -6.36
N GLY A 14 -10.52 11.60 -6.40
CA GLY A 14 -9.72 11.51 -7.61
C GLY A 14 -8.41 10.80 -7.33
N SER A 15 -7.99 9.99 -8.30
CA SER A 15 -6.73 9.25 -8.30
C SER A 15 -5.54 10.22 -8.23
N ILE A 16 -4.62 10.00 -7.29
CA ILE A 16 -3.34 10.72 -7.24
C ILE A 16 -2.33 9.90 -8.01
N LEU A 17 -1.89 10.41 -9.16
CA LEU A 17 -0.81 9.82 -9.96
C LEU A 17 0.55 10.33 -9.47
N LEU A 18 1.39 9.44 -8.97
CA LEU A 18 2.76 9.76 -8.55
C LEU A 18 3.77 9.19 -9.55
N GLU A 19 4.20 9.98 -10.53
CA GLU A 19 5.34 9.64 -11.41
C GLU A 19 6.67 9.95 -10.69
N ALA A 20 7.68 9.10 -10.87
CA ALA A 20 8.85 8.83 -10.01
C ALA A 20 9.79 9.99 -9.60
N ASP A 21 9.55 11.24 -9.99
CA ASP A 21 10.50 12.36 -9.80
C ASP A 21 10.32 13.08 -8.43
N ARG A 22 10.19 12.34 -7.30
CA ARG A 22 9.26 12.80 -6.22
C ARG A 22 9.52 12.46 -4.74
N VAL A 23 10.75 12.56 -4.21
CA VAL A 23 10.98 12.55 -2.75
C VAL A 23 10.20 13.68 -2.03
N GLU A 24 10.04 14.83 -2.69
CA GLU A 24 9.31 15.99 -2.15
C GLU A 24 7.80 15.73 -2.03
N VAL A 25 7.21 14.87 -2.88
CA VAL A 25 5.76 14.62 -2.86
C VAL A 25 5.37 13.62 -1.77
N PHE A 26 6.14 12.55 -1.58
CA PHE A 26 5.89 11.61 -0.48
C PHE A 26 6.06 12.26 0.88
N SER A 27 7.03 13.14 0.98
CA SER A 27 7.20 13.93 2.17
C SER A 27 6.01 14.92 2.33
N LYS A 28 5.50 15.58 1.28
CA LYS A 28 4.27 16.41 1.38
C LYS A 28 3.01 15.62 1.76
N ILE A 29 2.87 14.39 1.27
CA ILE A 29 1.78 13.47 1.61
C ILE A 29 1.83 13.06 3.08
N ALA A 30 3.01 12.69 3.59
CA ALA A 30 3.22 12.39 5.01
C ALA A 30 2.94 13.58 5.94
N ALA A 31 2.89 14.81 5.40
CA ALA A 31 2.68 16.06 6.13
C ALA A 31 1.21 16.40 6.28
N THR A 32 0.40 15.78 5.44
CA THR A 32 -1.01 16.11 5.36
C THR A 32 -1.71 15.43 6.54
N PRO A 33 -2.46 16.17 7.36
CA PRO A 33 -2.91 15.73 8.68
C PRO A 33 -3.84 14.54 8.78
N ALA A 34 -4.40 14.20 7.64
CA ALA A 34 -5.51 13.30 7.48
C ALA A 34 -5.73 13.36 5.98
N LEU A 35 -4.86 12.71 5.22
CA LEU A 35 -5.14 12.52 3.81
C LEU A 35 -6.31 11.54 3.75
N LYS A 36 -7.50 12.07 3.44
CA LYS A 36 -8.67 11.27 3.09
C LYS A 36 -8.62 11.01 1.60
N CYS A 37 -7.85 10.00 1.21
CA CYS A 37 -7.76 9.57 -0.17
C CYS A 37 -8.69 8.38 -0.36
N GLY A 38 -9.67 8.49 -1.28
CA GLY A 38 -10.46 7.32 -1.65
C GLY A 38 -9.58 6.27 -2.32
N GLU A 39 -8.80 6.71 -3.30
CA GLU A 39 -7.97 5.86 -4.15
C GLU A 39 -6.61 6.52 -4.33
N LEU A 40 -5.54 5.75 -4.16
CA LEU A 40 -4.16 6.19 -4.34
C LEU A 40 -3.47 5.25 -5.33
N ASN A 41 -2.96 5.80 -6.43
CA ASN A 41 -2.30 5.01 -7.46
C ASN A 41 -0.79 5.30 -7.50
N LEU A 42 0.00 4.28 -7.19
CA LEU A 42 1.45 4.33 -7.11
C LEU A 42 2.01 3.66 -8.37
N MET A 43 2.08 4.40 -9.47
CA MET A 43 2.74 3.93 -10.69
C MET A 43 4.25 4.14 -10.58
N SER A 44 5.03 3.18 -11.07
CA SER A 44 6.49 3.31 -11.21
C SER A 44 7.28 3.60 -9.92
N ALA A 45 6.64 3.53 -8.74
CA ALA A 45 7.33 3.73 -7.46
C ALA A 45 8.31 2.58 -7.13
N TRP A 46 8.38 1.57 -7.99
CA TRP A 46 9.31 0.45 -7.91
C TRP A 46 10.11 0.26 -9.20
N GLU A 47 10.12 1.21 -10.14
CA GLU A 47 10.98 1.09 -11.31
C GLU A 47 12.47 1.21 -10.93
N HIS A 48 13.32 0.39 -11.56
CA HIS A 48 14.76 0.27 -11.30
C HIS A 48 15.63 1.26 -12.08
N ASP A 49 15.04 2.31 -12.64
CA ASP A 49 15.67 3.07 -13.72
C ASP A 49 16.87 3.90 -13.22
N GLU A 50 18.09 3.37 -13.43
CA GLU A 50 19.44 3.89 -13.13
C GLU A 50 19.69 4.51 -11.73
N ASP A 51 18.69 4.55 -10.86
CA ASP A 51 18.72 5.29 -9.63
C ASP A 51 19.54 4.51 -8.59
N PRO A 52 20.40 5.17 -7.80
CA PRO A 52 21.16 4.49 -6.76
C PRO A 52 20.21 3.73 -5.83
N GLN A 53 20.53 2.47 -5.53
CA GLN A 53 19.74 1.59 -4.63
C GLN A 53 19.32 2.28 -3.31
N SER A 54 20.09 3.26 -2.85
CA SER A 54 19.75 4.07 -1.66
C SER A 54 18.57 5.02 -1.85
N THR A 55 18.36 5.61 -3.04
CA THR A 55 17.20 6.46 -3.34
C THR A 55 15.91 5.63 -3.29
N ARG A 56 15.91 4.46 -3.93
CA ARG A 56 14.79 3.50 -3.92
C ARG A 56 14.39 3.10 -2.50
N VAL A 57 15.35 2.57 -1.72
CA VAL A 57 15.10 2.16 -0.33
C VAL A 57 14.48 3.30 0.47
N ARG A 58 14.99 4.52 0.31
CA ARG A 58 14.49 5.68 1.04
C ARG A 58 13.06 6.06 0.64
N MET A 59 12.75 6.03 -0.65
CA MET A 59 11.39 6.27 -1.14
C MET A 59 10.42 5.25 -0.54
N LEU A 60 10.77 3.97 -0.59
CA LEU A 60 9.98 2.89 0.02
C LEU A 60 9.77 3.11 1.52
N GLN A 61 10.80 3.53 2.25
CA GLN A 61 10.65 3.82 3.67
C GLN A 61 9.63 4.94 3.93
N TRP A 62 9.70 6.04 3.18
CA TRP A 62 8.75 7.15 3.34
C TRP A 62 7.33 6.77 2.91
N MET A 63 7.18 6.02 1.83
CA MET A 63 5.89 5.49 1.38
C MET A 63 5.27 4.57 2.43
N SER A 64 6.06 3.63 2.95
CA SER A 64 5.63 2.68 3.97
C SER A 64 5.12 3.39 5.21
N PHE A 65 5.83 4.44 5.61
CA PHE A 65 5.39 5.29 6.71
C PHE A 65 4.10 6.04 6.40
N ALA A 66 3.98 6.64 5.22
CA ALA A 66 2.82 7.43 4.84
C ALA A 66 1.55 6.59 4.69
N PHE A 67 1.65 5.36 4.18
CA PHE A 67 0.49 4.58 3.77
C PHE A 67 0.14 3.43 4.72
N PHE A 68 1.15 2.79 5.30
CA PHE A 68 0.95 1.54 6.04
C PHE A 68 1.25 1.67 7.53
N SER A 69 1.98 2.71 7.95
CA SER A 69 2.27 2.89 9.37
C SER A 69 1.03 3.27 10.17
N ARG A 70 0.85 2.62 11.32
CA ARG A 70 -0.17 2.97 12.33
C ARG A 70 -0.08 4.41 12.84
N PHE A 71 1.05 5.09 12.61
CA PHE A 71 1.25 6.49 12.99
C PHE A 71 0.79 7.47 11.92
N SER A 72 0.50 6.98 10.72
CA SER A 72 -0.17 7.77 9.68
C SER A 72 -1.61 8.03 10.10
N LEU A 73 -2.08 9.28 9.97
CA LEU A 73 -3.49 9.63 10.16
C LEU A 73 -4.30 9.51 8.87
N ASN A 74 -3.73 8.89 7.84
CA ASN A 74 -4.37 8.76 6.54
C ASN A 74 -5.47 7.70 6.61
N SER A 75 -6.60 8.00 5.96
CA SER A 75 -7.66 7.03 5.70
C SER A 75 -7.63 6.77 4.20
N ILE A 76 -6.86 5.76 3.81
CA ILE A 76 -6.76 5.33 2.41
C ILE A 76 -7.63 4.09 2.29
N THR A 77 -8.65 4.13 1.44
CA THR A 77 -9.53 2.98 1.25
C THR A 77 -8.99 2.03 0.20
N GLN A 78 -8.38 2.55 -0.87
CA GLN A 78 -7.79 1.78 -1.95
C GLN A 78 -6.35 2.23 -2.25
N VAL A 79 -5.43 1.27 -2.40
CA VAL A 79 -4.05 1.50 -2.85
C VAL A 79 -3.79 0.63 -4.09
N ASP A 80 -3.35 1.25 -5.19
CA ASP A 80 -2.87 0.53 -6.36
C ASP A 80 -1.33 0.59 -6.39
N ILE A 81 -0.67 -0.57 -6.46
CA ILE A 81 0.79 -0.73 -6.30
C ILE A 81 1.35 -1.43 -7.53
N TRP A 82 2.26 -0.78 -8.26
CA TRP A 82 2.96 -1.39 -9.40
C TRP A 82 4.27 -2.05 -8.96
N ILE A 83 4.28 -3.34 -8.65
CA ILE A 83 5.41 -3.99 -7.96
C ILE A 83 6.54 -4.48 -8.86
N ASN A 84 6.75 -3.84 -10.01
CA ASN A 84 7.80 -4.21 -10.95
C ASN A 84 9.17 -4.25 -10.25
N GLY A 85 9.84 -5.40 -10.28
CA GLY A 85 11.12 -5.58 -9.60
C GLY A 85 11.10 -5.45 -8.06
N LEU A 86 9.96 -5.70 -7.41
CA LEU A 86 9.86 -5.76 -5.95
C LEU A 86 10.64 -6.96 -5.40
N SER A 87 11.81 -6.69 -4.83
CA SER A 87 12.65 -7.72 -4.23
C SER A 87 12.25 -8.03 -2.78
N ARG A 88 12.70 -9.17 -2.24
CA ARG A 88 12.63 -9.43 -0.78
C ARG A 88 13.24 -8.32 0.07
N ARG A 89 14.27 -7.65 -0.43
CA ARG A 89 14.90 -6.53 0.26
C ARG A 89 13.99 -5.30 0.34
N ASP A 90 13.23 -5.04 -0.73
CA ASP A 90 12.24 -3.97 -0.75
C ASP A 90 11.13 -4.28 0.25
N ALA A 91 10.59 -5.49 0.24
CA ALA A 91 9.60 -5.92 1.22
C ALA A 91 10.12 -5.81 2.67
N ALA A 92 11.35 -6.25 2.95
CA ALA A 92 11.97 -6.10 4.27
C ALA A 92 12.10 -4.63 4.70
N THR A 93 12.35 -3.72 3.76
CA THR A 93 12.39 -2.27 4.02
C THR A 93 11.01 -1.75 4.43
N VAL A 94 9.95 -2.22 3.77
CA VAL A 94 8.56 -1.91 4.15
C VAL A 94 8.27 -2.47 5.55
N THR A 95 8.60 -3.74 5.79
CA THR A 95 8.43 -4.40 7.09
C THR A 95 9.08 -3.62 8.22
N GLU A 96 10.33 -3.19 8.01
CA GLU A 96 11.12 -2.44 9.00
C GLU A 96 10.39 -1.17 9.44
N ILE A 97 9.84 -0.41 8.49
CA ILE A 97 9.12 0.83 8.80
C ILE A 97 7.76 0.56 9.43
N VAL A 98 6.96 -0.34 8.86
CA VAL A 98 5.58 -0.58 9.34
C VAL A 98 5.59 -1.18 10.75
N SER A 99 6.56 -2.05 11.04
CA SER A 99 6.70 -2.72 12.34
C SER A 99 7.42 -1.87 13.39
N SER A 100 8.01 -0.73 13.01
CA SER A 100 8.78 0.11 13.92
C SER A 100 7.93 0.71 15.03
N GLU A 101 8.48 0.77 16.24
CA GLU A 101 7.89 1.56 17.34
C GLU A 101 8.04 3.07 17.11
N ASN A 102 9.04 3.48 16.33
CA ASN A 102 9.31 4.88 16.02
C ASN A 102 9.82 5.04 14.57
N PRO A 103 8.96 4.79 13.57
CA PRO A 103 9.36 4.79 12.17
C PRO A 103 9.90 6.14 11.71
N LEU A 104 9.39 7.25 12.26
CA LEU A 104 9.91 8.56 11.91
C LEU A 104 11.35 8.75 12.37
N GLN A 105 11.69 8.33 13.59
CA GLN A 105 13.07 8.41 14.04
C GLN A 105 14.00 7.56 13.16
N MET A 106 13.54 6.41 12.67
CA MET A 106 14.31 5.61 11.71
C MET A 106 14.54 6.34 10.38
N LEU A 107 13.48 6.94 9.83
CA LEU A 107 13.56 7.75 8.61
C LEU A 107 14.55 8.91 8.76
N LEU A 108 14.50 9.61 9.89
CA LEU A 108 15.35 10.77 10.18
C LEU A 108 16.81 10.41 10.51
N ASN A 109 17.05 9.24 11.12
CA ASN A 109 18.38 8.81 11.53
C ASN A 109 19.17 8.08 10.44
N SER A 110 18.56 7.76 9.30
CA SER A 110 19.30 7.23 8.15
C SER A 110 20.43 8.20 7.79
N SER A 111 21.70 7.74 7.79
CA SER A 111 22.86 8.66 7.76
C SER A 111 22.96 9.53 6.50
N GLU A 112 22.29 9.13 5.42
CA GLU A 112 22.13 9.93 4.21
C GLU A 112 21.08 11.05 4.37
N ALA A 113 20.16 10.99 5.34
CA ALA A 113 19.31 12.13 5.68
C ALA A 113 20.14 13.28 6.25
N GLN A 114 21.16 13.01 7.05
CA GLN A 114 22.03 14.10 7.52
C GLN A 114 22.82 14.76 6.38
N CYS A 115 23.15 14.02 5.31
CA CYS A 115 23.93 14.53 4.18
C CYS A 115 23.05 15.16 3.08
N LYS A 116 21.92 14.53 2.71
CA LYS A 116 20.98 15.04 1.72
C LYS A 116 19.92 15.97 2.29
N THR A 117 19.58 15.95 3.58
CA THR A 117 18.78 17.04 4.16
C THR A 117 19.63 18.31 4.24
N ALA A 118 20.95 18.19 4.45
CA ALA A 118 21.87 19.32 4.28
C ALA A 118 21.97 19.78 2.82
N GLN A 119 21.99 18.88 1.83
CA GLN A 119 21.98 19.26 0.41
C GLN A 119 20.61 19.72 -0.11
N LEU A 120 19.47 19.16 0.32
CA LEU A 120 18.13 19.70 0.05
C LEU A 120 17.93 21.06 0.73
N LEU A 121 18.61 21.33 1.86
CA LEU A 121 18.67 22.67 2.45
C LEU A 121 19.57 23.63 1.65
N GLU A 122 20.49 23.13 0.81
CA GLU A 122 21.35 23.93 -0.08
C GLU A 122 20.77 24.07 -1.51
N ASP A 123 20.03 23.06 -2.00
CA ASP A 123 19.40 22.95 -3.34
C ASP A 123 17.92 23.32 -3.35
N VAL A 124 17.29 23.48 -2.18
CA VAL A 124 16.32 24.57 -2.03
C VAL A 124 17.15 25.84 -2.19
N GLU A 125 17.44 26.19 -3.45
CA GLU A 125 17.63 27.58 -3.83
C GLU A 125 16.57 28.32 -3.05
N LEU A 126 17.00 29.10 -2.07
CA LEU A 126 16.49 30.43 -1.80
C LEU A 126 15.13 30.62 -2.50
N LEU A 127 14.08 29.96 -2.00
CA LEU A 127 12.76 30.56 -1.94
C LEU A 127 13.09 31.77 -1.11
N ASP A 128 13.44 32.87 -1.82
CA ASP A 128 14.19 34.01 -1.34
C ASP A 128 13.96 34.08 0.14
N THR A 129 14.99 33.82 0.96
CA THR A 129 14.89 34.06 2.40
C THR A 129 14.41 35.49 2.46
N VAL A 130 13.10 35.61 2.64
CA VAL A 130 12.44 36.88 2.44
C VAL A 130 13.14 37.71 3.50
N GLY A 131 13.72 38.83 3.07
CA GLY A 131 14.53 39.65 3.95
C GLY A 131 13.79 39.90 5.27
N PRO A 132 14.43 40.42 6.33
CA PRO A 132 13.79 40.65 7.63
C PRO A 132 12.44 41.45 7.61
N ASP A 133 11.98 41.91 6.43
CA ASP A 133 10.67 42.48 6.11
C ASP A 133 9.65 41.50 5.50
N ALA A 134 9.91 40.18 5.52
CA ALA A 134 9.02 39.10 5.11
C ALA A 134 7.75 39.01 5.96
N SER A 135 6.75 39.81 5.63
CA SER A 135 5.65 40.07 6.56
C SER A 135 4.60 38.97 6.61
N ASP A 136 4.75 37.87 5.86
CA ASP A 136 3.75 36.81 5.83
C ASP A 136 4.34 35.50 6.34
N PRO A 137 4.10 35.13 7.62
CA PRO A 137 4.37 33.78 8.08
C PRO A 137 3.62 32.80 7.19
N THR A 138 4.31 31.79 6.66
CA THR A 138 3.67 30.70 5.94
C THR A 138 2.73 29.98 6.91
N ALA A 139 1.45 30.31 6.84
CA ALA A 139 0.44 29.72 7.68
C ALA A 139 0.19 28.29 7.20
N LEU A 140 0.62 27.31 7.99
CA LEU A 140 0.18 25.94 7.83
C LEU A 140 -1.34 25.89 8.05
N SER A 141 -2.06 25.17 7.20
CA SER A 141 -3.52 25.03 7.31
C SER A 141 -3.90 24.47 8.69
N SER A 142 -5.06 24.91 9.21
CA SER A 142 -5.65 24.37 10.43
C SER A 142 -5.84 22.86 10.26
N GLY A 143 -4.97 22.08 10.90
CA GLY A 143 -4.90 20.64 10.79
C GLY A 143 -3.48 20.13 10.64
N ALA A 144 -2.57 20.87 9.96
CA ALA A 144 -1.21 20.44 9.61
C ALA A 144 -0.56 19.56 10.70
N ILE A 145 -0.27 18.28 10.41
CA ILE A 145 0.46 17.46 11.37
C ILE A 145 1.91 17.86 11.21
N VAL A 146 2.40 18.44 12.30
CA VAL A 146 3.81 18.75 12.47
C VAL A 146 4.35 17.87 13.58
N TRP A 147 5.47 17.23 13.32
CA TRP A 147 6.08 16.31 14.27
C TRP A 147 7.15 17.06 15.03
N VAL A 148 7.06 17.08 16.36
CA VAL A 148 8.04 17.81 17.17
C VAL A 148 9.35 17.03 17.22
N VAL A 149 10.37 17.54 16.52
CA VAL A 149 11.72 16.95 16.46
C VAL A 149 12.50 17.32 17.71
N HIS A 150 12.46 18.60 18.09
CA HIS A 150 13.16 19.08 19.28
C HIS A 150 12.31 20.09 20.05
N ASN A 151 12.07 19.78 21.32
CA ASN A 151 11.29 20.63 22.23
C ASN A 151 12.08 20.94 23.50
N ARG A 152 12.89 22.00 23.45
CA ARG A 152 13.52 22.54 24.66
C ARG A 152 12.47 23.24 25.49
N GLN A 153 12.20 22.78 26.70
CA GLN A 153 11.13 23.33 27.56
C GLN A 153 11.22 24.85 27.72
N ASP A 154 12.43 25.40 27.86
CA ASP A 154 12.67 26.83 28.07
C ASP A 154 12.76 27.66 26.78
N SER A 155 12.71 27.02 25.60
CA SER A 155 12.78 27.73 24.33
C SER A 155 11.39 28.23 23.90
N PRO A 156 11.27 29.49 23.43
CA PRO A 156 10.03 30.00 22.83
C PRO A 156 9.76 29.35 21.46
N THR A 157 10.74 28.65 20.88
CA THR A 157 10.61 27.91 19.63
C THR A 157 10.74 26.40 19.85
N MET A 158 10.13 25.61 18.98
CA MET A 158 10.38 24.18 18.83
C MET A 158 10.72 23.87 17.38
N GLU A 159 11.55 22.86 17.17
CA GLU A 159 11.80 22.36 15.83
C GLU A 159 10.75 21.31 15.52
N VAL A 160 10.04 21.50 14.41
CA VAL A 160 9.11 20.53 13.87
C VAL A 160 9.55 20.04 12.52
N LEU A 161 9.42 18.74 12.30
CA LEU A 161 9.40 18.20 10.96
C LEU A 161 8.03 18.50 10.38
N VAL A 162 8.04 19.28 9.30
CA VAL A 162 6.93 19.40 8.38
C VAL A 162 7.28 18.45 7.24
N PRO A 163 6.65 17.28 7.15
CA PRO A 163 6.97 16.38 6.05
C PRO A 163 6.76 17.14 4.72
N GLY A 164 7.62 16.94 3.72
CA GLY A 164 7.54 17.69 2.45
C GLY A 164 8.37 18.96 2.43
N TYR A 165 8.61 19.52 3.60
CA TYR A 165 9.22 20.84 3.76
C TYR A 165 10.46 20.78 4.66
N GLY A 166 10.73 19.67 5.35
CA GLY A 166 11.89 19.50 6.20
C GLY A 166 11.69 19.96 7.64
N VAL A 167 12.78 20.23 8.35
CA VAL A 167 12.75 20.64 9.76
C VAL A 167 12.67 22.17 9.83
N HIS A 168 11.65 22.69 10.52
CA HIS A 168 11.38 24.12 10.68
C HIS A 168 11.33 24.50 12.15
N GLY A 169 11.91 25.66 12.48
CA GLY A 169 11.71 26.29 13.79
C GLY A 169 10.35 26.99 13.82
N ILE A 170 9.47 26.58 14.74
CA ILE A 170 8.18 27.24 14.95
C ILE A 170 8.08 27.82 16.36
N GLU A 171 7.44 28.98 16.48
CA GLU A 171 7.17 29.58 17.78
C GLU A 171 6.06 28.84 18.54
N LYS A 172 6.33 28.49 19.80
CA LYS A 172 5.36 27.86 20.68
C LYS A 172 4.32 28.88 21.11
N THR A 173 3.21 28.91 20.39
CA THR A 173 2.00 29.56 20.86
C THR A 173 1.21 28.59 21.74
N LYS A 174 0.70 29.08 22.89
CA LYS A 174 -0.11 28.27 23.81
C LYS A 174 -1.42 27.88 23.13
N LEU A 175 -1.49 26.66 22.59
CA LEU A 175 -2.72 26.08 22.08
C LEU A 175 -3.58 25.54 23.22
N SER A 176 -4.86 25.90 23.19
CA SER A 176 -5.92 25.27 23.95
C SER A 176 -6.03 23.79 23.57
N ASN A 177 -6.12 22.90 24.56
CA ASN A 177 -6.14 21.43 24.43
C ASN A 177 -6.67 20.91 23.07
N PRO A 178 -5.82 20.28 22.23
CA PRO A 178 -6.29 19.64 21.02
C PRO A 178 -7.11 18.39 21.37
N THR A 179 -8.26 18.25 20.72
CA THR A 179 -9.05 17.01 20.77
C THR A 179 -8.39 16.04 19.79
N VAL A 180 -7.81 14.96 20.28
CA VAL A 180 -7.20 13.93 19.43
C VAL A 180 -8.33 13.28 18.61
N PRO A 181 -8.31 13.38 17.27
CA PRO A 181 -9.31 12.68 16.46
C PRO A 181 -9.15 11.17 16.64
N PRO A 182 -10.25 10.40 16.60
CA PRO A 182 -10.20 8.94 16.68
C PRO A 182 -9.34 8.37 15.54
N LEU A 183 -8.61 7.27 15.81
CA LEU A 183 -7.81 6.57 14.81
C LEU A 183 -8.68 6.26 13.58
N ALA A 184 -8.19 6.64 12.40
CA ALA A 184 -8.82 6.31 11.13
C ALA A 184 -8.88 4.78 10.93
N PRO A 185 -9.90 4.26 10.22
CA PRO A 185 -9.96 2.85 9.86
C PRO A 185 -8.81 2.48 8.91
N PRO A 186 -8.32 1.23 8.97
CA PRO A 186 -7.20 0.75 8.15
C PRO A 186 -7.58 0.62 6.66
N VAL A 187 -6.56 0.46 5.80
CA VAL A 187 -6.70 0.18 4.36
C VAL A 187 -7.57 -1.05 4.14
N LEU A 188 -8.57 -0.93 3.26
CA LEU A 188 -9.58 -1.98 3.02
C LEU A 188 -9.36 -2.70 1.69
N ASP A 189 -8.99 -1.96 0.65
CA ASP A 189 -8.83 -2.47 -0.72
C ASP A 189 -7.38 -2.25 -1.19
N LEU A 190 -6.80 -3.30 -1.77
CA LEU A 190 -5.44 -3.29 -2.28
C LEU A 190 -5.45 -3.85 -3.71
N ALA A 191 -5.02 -3.06 -4.68
CA ALA A 191 -4.75 -3.55 -6.02
C ALA A 191 -3.24 -3.57 -6.23
N ILE A 192 -2.75 -4.66 -6.80
CA ILE A 192 -1.35 -4.87 -7.13
C ILE A 192 -1.30 -5.14 -8.62
N MET A 193 -0.51 -4.33 -9.31
CA MET A 193 -0.23 -4.49 -10.74
C MET A 193 1.20 -4.99 -10.88
N LEU A 194 1.35 -6.04 -11.68
CA LEU A 194 2.60 -6.70 -12.01
C LEU A 194 2.80 -6.58 -13.52
N ASP A 195 3.82 -5.84 -13.92
CA ASP A 195 4.21 -5.65 -15.31
C ASP A 195 5.32 -6.62 -15.72
N GLU A 196 5.56 -6.71 -17.03
CA GLU A 196 6.61 -7.55 -17.62
C GLU A 196 7.99 -7.21 -17.02
N TYR A 197 8.67 -8.22 -16.49
CA TYR A 197 10.07 -8.14 -16.13
C TYR A 197 10.81 -9.33 -16.74
N GLU A 198 11.96 -9.04 -17.37
CA GLU A 198 12.74 -10.01 -18.16
C GLU A 198 13.27 -11.22 -17.34
N ASP A 199 13.18 -11.17 -16.01
CA ASP A 199 13.58 -12.23 -15.09
C ASP A 199 12.34 -12.84 -14.39
N GLU A 200 11.67 -13.77 -15.08
CA GLU A 200 10.39 -14.41 -14.68
C GLU A 200 10.44 -15.13 -13.32
N GLU A 201 11.61 -15.57 -12.84
CA GLU A 201 11.71 -16.43 -11.65
C GLU A 201 11.54 -15.67 -10.31
N ASP A 202 11.67 -14.34 -10.27
CA ASP A 202 11.77 -13.59 -9.00
C ASP A 202 10.58 -12.65 -8.70
N ASN A 203 9.62 -12.50 -9.60
CA ASN A 203 8.58 -11.45 -9.50
C ASN A 203 7.62 -11.62 -8.30
N LEU A 204 7.43 -12.84 -7.81
CA LEU A 204 6.62 -13.10 -6.61
C LEU A 204 7.43 -13.14 -5.30
N GLU A 205 8.77 -13.11 -5.38
CA GLU A 205 9.64 -13.31 -4.22
C GLU A 205 9.44 -12.22 -3.15
N GLY A 206 9.11 -10.99 -3.58
CA GLY A 206 8.80 -9.86 -2.72
C GLY A 206 7.32 -9.69 -2.38
N LEU A 207 6.39 -10.30 -3.14
CA LEU A 207 4.95 -10.08 -2.99
C LEU A 207 4.43 -10.63 -1.65
N VAL A 208 4.66 -11.91 -1.37
CA VAL A 208 4.19 -12.53 -0.12
C VAL A 208 4.78 -11.82 1.11
N PRO A 209 6.10 -11.56 1.20
CA PRO A 209 6.65 -10.79 2.31
C PRO A 209 6.08 -9.36 2.45
N LEU A 210 5.69 -8.71 1.35
CA LEU A 210 5.00 -7.43 1.42
C LEU A 210 3.59 -7.60 2.01
N LEU A 211 2.83 -8.57 1.52
CA LEU A 211 1.49 -8.88 2.03
C LEU A 211 1.50 -9.29 3.50
N GLU A 212 2.53 -9.98 4.00
CA GLU A 212 2.63 -10.30 5.43
C GLU A 212 2.66 -9.04 6.32
N VAL A 213 3.10 -7.91 5.76
CA VAL A 213 3.19 -6.63 6.47
C VAL A 213 1.89 -5.83 6.37
N ILE A 214 1.31 -5.75 5.17
CA ILE A 214 0.19 -4.84 4.86
C ILE A 214 -1.16 -5.56 4.74
N GLY A 215 -1.15 -6.89 4.60
CA GLY A 215 -2.31 -7.75 4.35
C GLY A 215 -3.22 -7.96 5.55
N ALA A 216 -2.75 -7.75 6.78
CA ALA A 216 -3.51 -7.98 8.01
C ALA A 216 -4.85 -7.23 8.11
N HIS A 217 -5.03 -6.17 7.32
CA HIS A 217 -6.27 -5.39 7.26
C HIS A 217 -6.95 -5.39 5.90
N THR A 218 -6.32 -6.00 4.89
CA THR A 218 -6.83 -6.05 3.51
C THR A 218 -8.07 -6.95 3.45
N MET A 219 -9.17 -6.41 2.91
CA MET A 219 -10.44 -7.12 2.70
C MET A 219 -10.66 -7.47 1.23
N SER A 220 -10.14 -6.65 0.31
CA SER A 220 -10.16 -6.89 -1.13
C SER A 220 -8.75 -6.83 -1.69
N LEU A 221 -8.35 -7.85 -2.45
CA LEU A 221 -7.06 -7.92 -3.13
C LEU A 221 -7.28 -8.22 -4.61
N THR A 222 -6.75 -7.36 -5.47
CA THR A 222 -6.68 -7.61 -6.92
C THR A 222 -5.22 -7.69 -7.32
N ILE A 223 -4.82 -8.80 -7.95
CA ILE A 223 -3.49 -8.99 -8.54
C ILE A 223 -3.66 -9.07 -10.05
N ASN A 224 -3.28 -8.00 -10.74
CA ASN A 224 -3.34 -7.92 -12.20
C ASN A 224 -1.95 -8.16 -12.78
N MET A 225 -1.87 -9.02 -13.80
CA MET A 225 -0.64 -9.37 -14.50
C MET A 225 -0.83 -9.23 -16.00
N GLN A 226 0.24 -8.87 -16.72
CA GLN A 226 0.21 -8.92 -18.17
C GLN A 226 0.17 -10.37 -18.68
N PRO A 227 -0.58 -10.67 -19.76
CA PRO A 227 -0.84 -12.05 -20.22
C PRO A 227 0.36 -12.85 -20.70
N GLU A 228 1.45 -12.18 -21.06
CA GLU A 228 2.43 -12.75 -22.01
C GLU A 228 3.56 -13.51 -21.30
N ASP A 229 3.90 -13.19 -20.05
CA ASP A 229 5.22 -13.60 -19.51
C ASP A 229 5.26 -14.05 -18.03
N LEU A 230 4.13 -14.15 -17.31
CA LEU A 230 4.17 -14.63 -15.92
C LEU A 230 2.95 -15.44 -15.50
N ASP A 231 3.22 -16.68 -15.09
CA ASP A 231 2.24 -17.60 -14.53
C ASP A 231 2.30 -17.51 -13.00
N ILE A 232 1.24 -17.05 -12.35
CA ILE A 232 1.13 -17.22 -10.89
C ILE A 232 0.84 -18.69 -10.62
N ASP A 233 1.78 -19.35 -9.96
CA ASP A 233 1.55 -20.67 -9.41
C ASP A 233 0.40 -20.59 -8.39
N ALA A 234 -0.68 -21.34 -8.61
CA ALA A 234 -1.81 -21.38 -7.69
C ALA A 234 -1.42 -21.86 -6.28
N THR A 235 -0.26 -22.52 -6.13
CA THR A 235 0.32 -22.86 -4.82
C THR A 235 0.66 -21.64 -3.96
N SER A 236 0.74 -20.44 -4.54
CA SER A 236 0.94 -19.18 -3.81
C SER A 236 -0.34 -18.64 -3.16
N ILE A 237 -1.52 -19.10 -3.58
CA ILE A 237 -2.79 -18.59 -3.05
C ILE A 237 -2.93 -18.84 -1.53
N PRO A 238 -2.61 -20.04 -0.99
CA PRO A 238 -2.57 -20.25 0.46
C PRO A 238 -1.68 -19.23 1.20
N ASP A 239 -0.50 -18.92 0.67
CA ASP A 239 0.42 -17.95 1.28
C ASP A 239 -0.17 -16.53 1.27
N ILE A 240 -0.83 -16.14 0.18
CA ILE A 240 -1.57 -14.87 0.08
C ILE A 240 -2.71 -14.80 1.10
N LEU A 241 -3.48 -15.88 1.24
CA LEU A 241 -4.60 -15.95 2.20
C LEU A 241 -4.10 -15.92 3.65
N HIS A 242 -2.99 -16.59 3.96
CA HIS A 242 -2.35 -16.53 5.26
C HIS A 242 -1.82 -15.12 5.58
N ALA A 243 -1.21 -14.45 4.60
CA ALA A 243 -0.75 -13.06 4.73
C ALA A 243 -1.91 -12.06 4.88
N CYS A 244 -3.10 -12.40 4.35
CA CYS A 244 -4.31 -11.57 4.37
C CYS A 244 -5.48 -12.26 5.10
N PRO A 245 -5.43 -12.44 6.44
CA PRO A 245 -6.41 -13.24 7.20
C PRO A 245 -7.83 -12.64 7.25
N ARG A 246 -8.04 -11.44 6.70
CA ARG A 246 -9.34 -10.76 6.61
C ARG A 246 -9.84 -10.65 5.17
N LEU A 247 -9.15 -11.28 4.23
CA LEU A 247 -9.46 -11.18 2.82
C LEU A 247 -10.82 -11.84 2.54
N GLN A 248 -11.72 -11.06 1.95
CA GLN A 248 -13.09 -11.48 1.58
C GLN A 248 -13.25 -11.58 0.06
N TYR A 249 -12.50 -10.80 -0.70
CA TYR A 249 -12.48 -10.79 -2.15
C TYR A 249 -11.03 -10.94 -2.65
N LEU A 250 -10.81 -11.89 -3.54
CA LEU A 250 -9.55 -12.09 -4.24
C LEU A 250 -9.81 -12.15 -5.74
N GLU A 251 -9.14 -11.29 -6.49
CA GLU A 251 -9.08 -11.33 -7.94
C GLU A 251 -7.65 -11.50 -8.41
N MET A 252 -7.42 -12.44 -9.32
CA MET A 252 -6.11 -12.71 -9.89
C MET A 252 -6.25 -12.94 -11.39
N GLU A 253 -5.31 -12.42 -12.16
CA GLU A 253 -5.20 -12.68 -13.59
C GLU A 253 -4.01 -13.61 -13.86
N HIS A 254 -4.12 -14.44 -14.91
CA HIS A 254 -3.04 -15.31 -15.42
C HIS A 254 -2.50 -16.32 -14.40
N VAL A 255 -3.43 -17.04 -13.74
CA VAL A 255 -3.12 -18.10 -12.79
C VAL A 255 -3.06 -19.47 -13.48
N THR A 256 -2.09 -20.31 -13.14
CA THR A 256 -2.04 -21.69 -13.64
C THR A 256 -3.07 -22.57 -12.93
N CYS A 257 -3.61 -23.58 -13.62
CA CYS A 257 -4.52 -24.54 -12.98
C CYS A 257 -3.79 -25.48 -12.00
N ASP A 258 -2.49 -25.68 -12.21
CA ASP A 258 -1.65 -26.56 -11.40
C ASP A 258 -1.59 -26.03 -9.96
N GLY A 259 -1.99 -26.85 -8.99
CA GLY A 259 -2.01 -26.47 -7.57
C GLY A 259 -3.30 -25.78 -7.10
N LEU A 260 -4.31 -25.60 -7.95
CA LEU A 260 -5.62 -25.05 -7.51
C LEU A 260 -6.30 -25.91 -6.44
N GLU A 261 -5.97 -27.20 -6.32
CA GLU A 261 -6.48 -28.05 -5.24
C GLU A 261 -6.08 -27.53 -3.85
N CYS A 262 -4.98 -26.77 -3.73
CA CYS A 262 -4.56 -26.12 -2.49
C CYS A 262 -5.60 -25.09 -1.99
N LEU A 263 -6.47 -24.58 -2.86
CA LEU A 263 -7.61 -23.76 -2.44
C LEU A 263 -8.53 -24.53 -1.50
N VAL A 264 -8.78 -25.81 -1.77
CA VAL A 264 -9.67 -26.63 -0.93
C VAL A 264 -9.09 -26.70 0.47
N ASP A 265 -7.79 -26.96 0.59
CA ASP A 265 -7.09 -27.00 1.88
C ASP A 265 -7.10 -25.63 2.57
N ALA A 266 -6.89 -24.54 1.83
CA ALA A 266 -6.91 -23.18 2.38
C ALA A 266 -8.29 -22.79 2.93
N PHE A 267 -9.39 -23.27 2.33
CA PHE A 267 -10.74 -23.07 2.85
C PHE A 267 -11.07 -23.94 4.07
N GLU A 268 -10.43 -25.09 4.22
CA GLU A 268 -10.58 -25.94 5.41
C GLU A 268 -9.85 -25.35 6.63
N ASP A 269 -8.95 -24.38 6.43
CA ASP A 269 -8.39 -23.56 7.51
C ASP A 269 -9.47 -22.70 8.19
N ASP A 270 -9.42 -22.63 9.51
CA ASP A 270 -10.34 -21.87 10.35
C ASP A 270 -10.24 -20.36 10.16
N GLU A 271 -9.11 -19.87 9.63
CA GLU A 271 -8.82 -18.45 9.49
C GLU A 271 -9.22 -17.86 8.13
N CYS A 272 -9.56 -18.69 7.14
CA CYS A 272 -9.95 -18.22 5.82
C CYS A 272 -11.30 -17.48 5.87
N GLN A 273 -11.35 -16.24 5.38
CA GLN A 273 -12.56 -15.42 5.30
C GLN A 273 -13.02 -15.13 3.87
N LEU A 274 -12.40 -15.78 2.88
CA LEU A 274 -12.66 -15.52 1.48
C LEU A 274 -14.11 -15.91 1.12
N THR A 275 -14.85 -14.97 0.53
CA THR A 275 -16.24 -15.17 0.10
C THR A 275 -16.43 -15.05 -1.41
N ALA A 276 -15.50 -14.38 -2.08
CA ALA A 276 -15.52 -14.19 -3.52
C ALA A 276 -14.11 -14.43 -4.10
N LEU A 277 -14.03 -15.27 -5.12
CA LEU A 277 -12.80 -15.59 -5.84
C LEU A 277 -13.01 -15.42 -7.34
N ASN A 278 -12.18 -14.59 -7.96
CA ASN A 278 -12.22 -14.31 -9.39
C ASN A 278 -10.85 -14.60 -10.02
N LEU A 279 -10.77 -15.70 -10.77
CA LEU A 279 -9.57 -16.12 -11.48
C LEU A 279 -9.78 -15.89 -12.98
N ASN A 280 -9.12 -14.86 -13.52
CA ASN A 280 -9.17 -14.53 -14.93
C ASN A 280 -7.94 -15.07 -15.67
N GLY A 281 -8.10 -15.43 -16.94
CA GLY A 281 -6.97 -15.86 -17.76
C GLY A 281 -6.34 -17.18 -17.33
N VAL A 282 -7.10 -18.05 -16.66
CA VAL A 282 -6.59 -19.28 -16.08
C VAL A 282 -6.01 -20.22 -17.16
N MET A 283 -4.77 -20.64 -16.96
CA MET A 283 -4.03 -21.51 -17.87
C MET A 283 -4.10 -22.95 -17.37
N CYS A 284 -4.99 -23.76 -17.97
CA CYS A 284 -4.97 -25.20 -17.76
C CYS A 284 -4.10 -25.84 -18.84
N GLY A 285 -3.13 -26.64 -18.41
CA GLY A 285 -2.43 -27.57 -19.29
C GLY A 285 -3.35 -28.69 -19.77
N ASP A 286 -2.76 -29.81 -20.17
CA ASP A 286 -3.53 -31.02 -20.49
C ASP A 286 -4.17 -31.66 -19.24
N ASP A 287 -3.71 -31.26 -18.05
CA ASP A 287 -4.23 -31.72 -16.77
C ASP A 287 -5.28 -30.74 -16.21
N THR A 288 -6.43 -31.28 -15.84
CA THR A 288 -7.53 -30.54 -15.21
C THR A 288 -7.88 -31.10 -13.83
N GLU A 289 -7.10 -32.04 -13.30
CA GLU A 289 -7.38 -32.74 -12.04
C GLU A 289 -7.54 -31.75 -10.87
N SER A 290 -6.62 -30.78 -10.74
CA SER A 290 -6.67 -29.71 -9.73
C SER A 290 -7.98 -28.92 -9.78
N LEU A 291 -8.44 -28.56 -10.98
CA LEU A 291 -9.68 -27.80 -11.18
C LEU A 291 -10.92 -28.66 -10.88
N ASP A 292 -10.90 -29.94 -11.31
CA ASP A 292 -11.96 -30.89 -11.03
C ASP A 292 -12.12 -31.14 -9.52
N MET A 293 -11.02 -31.18 -8.75
CA MET A 293 -11.04 -31.29 -7.30
C MET A 293 -11.74 -30.11 -6.63
N VAL A 294 -11.47 -28.88 -7.08
CA VAL A 294 -12.17 -27.68 -6.59
C VAL A 294 -13.67 -27.78 -6.87
N PHE A 295 -14.06 -28.17 -8.08
CA PHE A 295 -15.48 -28.33 -8.42
C PHE A 295 -16.16 -29.46 -7.66
N ASP A 296 -15.47 -30.56 -7.40
CA ASP A 296 -16.00 -31.67 -6.60
C ASP A 296 -16.16 -31.26 -5.13
N ALA A 297 -15.22 -30.51 -4.57
CA ALA A 297 -15.35 -29.94 -3.22
C ALA A 297 -16.57 -29.01 -3.12
N LEU A 298 -16.82 -28.18 -4.13
CA LEU A 298 -17.99 -27.30 -4.19
C LEU A 298 -19.34 -28.05 -4.31
N LYS A 299 -19.36 -29.27 -4.85
CA LYS A 299 -20.58 -30.10 -4.94
C LYS A 299 -20.95 -30.73 -3.60
N VAL A 300 -19.99 -30.90 -2.69
CA VAL A 300 -20.20 -31.48 -1.37
C VAL A 300 -20.62 -30.37 -0.41
N SER A 301 -21.90 -30.31 -0.05
CA SER A 301 -22.50 -29.23 0.76
C SER A 301 -21.84 -29.00 2.13
N ASP A 302 -21.12 -29.99 2.63
CA ASP A 302 -20.56 -30.02 3.97
C ASP A 302 -19.09 -29.57 3.99
N THR A 303 -18.48 -29.29 2.84
CA THR A 303 -17.12 -28.70 2.77
C THR A 303 -17.17 -27.21 3.10
N ARG A 304 -16.09 -26.68 3.68
CA ARG A 304 -16.04 -25.24 4.01
C ARG A 304 -16.10 -24.36 2.79
N ILE A 305 -15.42 -24.73 1.71
CA ILE A 305 -15.44 -23.97 0.47
C ILE A 305 -16.87 -23.84 -0.08
N ALA A 306 -17.68 -24.91 -0.06
CA ALA A 306 -19.09 -24.84 -0.47
C ALA A 306 -19.95 -24.00 0.47
N MET A 307 -19.64 -24.02 1.78
CA MET A 307 -20.36 -23.25 2.79
C MET A 307 -20.04 -21.76 2.78
N GLN A 308 -18.81 -21.38 2.47
CA GLN A 308 -18.29 -20.02 2.64
C GLN A 308 -18.21 -19.24 1.33
N LEU A 309 -17.77 -19.87 0.23
CA LEU A 309 -17.62 -19.22 -1.06
C LEU A 309 -18.99 -18.92 -1.66
N GLN A 310 -19.28 -17.63 -1.86
CA GLN A 310 -20.54 -17.13 -2.39
C GLN A 310 -20.43 -16.88 -3.90
N GLU A 311 -19.27 -16.40 -4.34
CA GLU A 311 -18.99 -16.07 -5.72
C GLU A 311 -17.69 -16.73 -6.17
N LEU A 312 -17.76 -17.49 -7.26
CA LEU A 312 -16.59 -18.03 -7.95
C LEU A 312 -16.71 -17.76 -9.43
N HIS A 313 -15.71 -17.10 -9.97
CA HIS A 313 -15.57 -16.87 -11.40
C HIS A 313 -14.22 -17.40 -11.85
N ILE A 314 -14.24 -18.34 -12.80
CA ILE A 314 -13.05 -18.89 -13.43
C ILE A 314 -13.19 -18.70 -14.93
N ARG A 315 -12.27 -17.95 -15.53
CA ARG A 315 -12.22 -17.70 -16.96
C ARG A 315 -10.90 -18.22 -17.52
N THR A 316 -10.97 -19.27 -18.34
CA THR A 316 -9.79 -19.89 -18.96
C THR A 316 -9.35 -19.14 -20.22
N ASN A 317 -8.04 -19.13 -20.51
CA ASN A 317 -7.47 -18.48 -21.72
C ASN A 317 -7.29 -19.44 -22.92
N THR A 318 -7.66 -20.71 -22.78
CA THR A 318 -7.41 -21.69 -23.84
C THR A 318 -8.34 -21.48 -25.04
N SER A 319 -7.74 -21.26 -26.21
CA SER A 319 -8.43 -20.98 -27.49
C SER A 319 -9.42 -22.08 -27.93
N ASN A 320 -9.34 -23.28 -27.34
CA ASN A 320 -10.24 -24.41 -27.60
C ASN A 320 -11.35 -24.59 -26.54
N TRP A 321 -11.23 -23.96 -25.38
CA TRP A 321 -12.22 -24.01 -24.30
C TRP A 321 -12.53 -22.59 -23.82
N MET A 322 -13.39 -21.88 -24.56
CA MET A 322 -14.14 -20.75 -23.99
C MET A 322 -15.21 -21.29 -23.03
N SER A 323 -14.77 -21.83 -21.90
CA SER A 323 -15.63 -22.22 -20.80
C SER A 323 -15.43 -21.23 -19.65
N THR A 324 -16.40 -20.34 -19.49
CA THR A 324 -16.53 -19.56 -18.26
C THR A 324 -17.28 -20.42 -17.25
N ALA A 325 -16.62 -20.79 -16.16
CA ALA A 325 -17.31 -21.37 -15.01
C ALA A 325 -17.71 -20.22 -14.08
N ARG A 326 -19.02 -20.07 -13.86
CA ARG A 326 -19.56 -19.12 -12.90
C ARG A 326 -20.40 -19.87 -11.89
N PHE A 327 -20.02 -19.77 -10.63
CA PHE A 327 -20.82 -20.21 -9.51
C PHE A 327 -21.23 -18.98 -8.70
N THR A 328 -22.52 -18.86 -8.45
CA THR A 328 -23.08 -17.80 -7.62
C THR A 328 -24.10 -18.46 -6.72
N ARG A 329 -23.85 -18.44 -5.42
CA ARG A 329 -24.77 -18.98 -4.44
C ARG A 329 -25.88 -17.98 -4.19
N LEU A 330 -27.11 -18.33 -4.57
CA LEU A 330 -28.29 -17.55 -4.22
C LEU A 330 -28.55 -17.76 -2.73
N SER A 331 -28.32 -16.71 -1.94
CA SER A 331 -28.63 -16.65 -0.50
C SER A 331 -30.11 -16.40 -0.24
#